data_AF-A0A540L700-F1
#
_entry.id   AF-A0A540L700-F1
#
_cell.length_a   1.000
_cell.length_b   1.000
_cell.length_c   1.000
_cell.angle_alpha   90.00
_cell.angle_beta   90.00
_cell.angle_gamma   90.00
#
_symmetry.space_group_name_H-M   'P 1'
#
loop_
_entity.id
_entity.type
_entity.pdbx_description
1 polymer ?
#
loop_
_entity_poly.entity_id
_entity_poly.type
_entity_poly.pdbx_seq_one_letter_code
_entity_poly.pdbx_strand_id
1 'polypeptide(L)'
;MHELGVFNKEGKHNYWAMGSQDMKCVGIQYLEAIRRLKASGFKPKRSVYLSYGPDEEIGGHDGAEKLAESDVFKGLNVGIVLDEGGSLLMVFPTFIRFGEAD
;
A
#
# COMPACT_ATOMS: atom_id res chain seq x y z
N MET A 1 7.30 -22.21 -2.27
CA MET A 1 6.55 -21.33 -3.18
C MET A 1 6.35 -22.10 -4.46
N HIS A 2 5.14 -22.58 -4.75
CA HIS A 2 4.82 -23.14 -6.07
C HIS A 2 4.44 -21.95 -6.96
N GLU A 3 5.21 -21.70 -8.01
CA GLU A 3 4.89 -20.67 -9.01
C GLU A 3 3.66 -21.13 -9.81
N LEU A 4 2.51 -20.52 -9.55
CA LEU A 4 1.34 -20.59 -10.42
C LEU A 4 1.45 -19.49 -11.49
N GLY A 5 2.50 -19.56 -12.32
CA GLY A 5 2.60 -18.76 -13.54
C GLY A 5 1.94 -19.53 -14.68
N VAL A 6 0.98 -18.94 -15.38
CA VAL A 6 0.53 -19.50 -16.66
C VAL A 6 1.53 -19.04 -17.73
N PHE A 7 2.19 -19.98 -18.40
CA PHE A 7 3.10 -19.64 -19.48
C PHE A 7 2.28 -19.18 -20.69
N ASN A 8 2.51 -17.97 -21.19
CA ASN A 8 2.01 -17.63 -22.52
C ASN A 8 2.85 -18.37 -23.58
N LYS A 9 2.34 -18.45 -24.83
CA LYS A 9 3.02 -19.15 -25.94
C LYS A 9 4.42 -18.60 -26.27
N GLU A 10 4.81 -17.46 -25.69
CA GLU A 10 6.08 -16.76 -25.88
C GLU A 10 7.09 -17.03 -24.75
N GLY A 11 6.75 -17.88 -23.77
CA GLY A 11 7.62 -18.18 -22.63
C GLY A 11 7.65 -17.09 -21.55
N LYS A 12 6.73 -16.11 -21.59
CA LYS A 12 6.59 -15.10 -20.55
C LYS A 12 5.75 -15.63 -19.40
N HIS A 13 6.23 -15.39 -18.19
CA HIS A 13 5.46 -15.59 -16.96
C HIS A 13 4.50 -14.40 -16.81
N ASN A 14 3.19 -14.65 -16.85
CA ASN A 14 2.24 -13.67 -16.35
C ASN A 14 1.54 -14.23 -15.11
N TYR A 15 1.02 -13.31 -14.30
CA TYR A 15 0.25 -13.64 -13.11
C TYR A 15 -1.16 -13.12 -13.35
N TRP A 16 -2.12 -14.03 -13.40
CA TRP A 16 -3.53 -13.70 -13.57
C TRP A 16 -4.24 -13.91 -12.25
N ALA A 17 -4.64 -12.82 -11.62
CA ALA A 17 -5.46 -12.84 -10.43
C ALA A 17 -6.27 -11.55 -10.34
N MET A 18 -7.47 -11.65 -9.76
CA MET A 18 -8.26 -10.47 -9.41
C MET A 18 -7.50 -9.64 -8.37
N GLY A 19 -7.24 -8.40 -8.75
CA GLY A 19 -6.41 -7.44 -8.03
C GLY A 19 -4.90 -7.64 -8.09
N SER A 20 -4.41 -8.37 -9.11
CA SER A 20 -2.97 -8.49 -9.39
C SER A 20 -2.33 -7.17 -9.84
N GLN A 21 -3.12 -6.26 -10.42
CA GLN A 21 -2.70 -4.90 -10.79
C GLN A 21 -3.24 -3.89 -9.78
N ASP A 22 -4.52 -4.04 -9.42
CA ASP A 22 -5.27 -3.14 -8.55
C ASP A 22 -5.76 -3.85 -7.27
N MET A 23 -5.20 -3.61 -6.09
CA MET A 23 -3.89 -3.00 -5.85
C MET A 23 -3.04 -3.90 -4.94
N LYS A 24 -3.35 -5.21 -4.89
CA LYS A 24 -2.69 -6.17 -3.97
C LYS A 24 -1.20 -6.26 -4.20
N CYS A 25 -0.74 -6.06 -5.44
CA CYS A 25 0.68 -6.06 -5.75
C CYS A 25 1.43 -4.92 -5.03
N VAL A 26 0.84 -3.72 -4.96
CA VAL A 26 1.41 -2.54 -4.29
C VAL A 26 1.52 -2.80 -2.78
N GLY A 27 0.46 -3.32 -2.15
CA GLY A 27 0.47 -3.66 -0.72
C GLY A 27 1.60 -4.63 -0.34
N ILE A 28 1.80 -5.68 -1.14
CA ILE A 28 2.91 -6.63 -0.93
C ILE A 28 4.28 -5.97 -1.16
N GLN A 29 4.41 -5.09 -2.15
CA GLN A 29 5.65 -4.36 -2.40
C GLN A 29 6.04 -3.48 -1.20
N TYR A 30 5.09 -2.79 -0.58
CA TYR A 30 5.36 -1.98 0.62
C TYR A 30 5.82 -2.83 1.80
N LEU A 31 5.13 -3.94 2.09
CA LEU A 31 5.52 -4.86 3.17
C LEU A 31 6.94 -5.40 2.94
N GLU A 32 7.26 -5.80 1.71
CA GLU A 32 8.57 -6.36 1.41
C GLU A 32 9.70 -5.32 1.41
N ALA A 33 9.43 -4.11 0.92
CA ALA A 33 10.38 -3.01 1.01
C ALA A 33 10.70 -2.68 2.48
N ILE A 34 9.68 -2.54 3.32
CA ILE A 34 9.85 -2.24 4.75
C ILE A 34 10.55 -3.39 5.47
N ARG A 35 10.20 -4.65 5.18
CA ARG A 35 10.87 -5.82 5.74
C ARG A 35 12.36 -5.81 5.41
N ARG A 36 12.73 -5.53 4.16
CA ARG A 36 14.14 -5.46 3.71
C ARG A 36 14.89 -4.30 4.35
N LEU A 37 14.28 -3.12 4.45
CA LEU A 37 14.87 -1.95 5.11
C LEU A 37 15.09 -2.19 6.62
N LYS A 38 14.10 -2.78 7.29
CA LYS A 38 14.23 -3.14 8.71
C LYS A 38 15.34 -4.17 8.92
N ALA A 39 15.42 -5.18 8.06
CA ALA A 39 16.46 -6.21 8.11
C ALA A 39 17.87 -5.65 7.85
N SER A 40 18.01 -4.56 7.07
CA SER A 40 19.30 -3.89 6.85
C SER A 40 19.70 -2.93 7.97
N GLY A 41 18.87 -2.74 9.00
CA GLY A 41 19.12 -1.81 10.09
C GLY A 41 18.82 -0.34 9.74
N PHE A 42 18.14 -0.08 8.62
CA PHE A 42 17.73 1.27 8.24
C PHE A 42 16.74 1.84 9.27
N LYS A 43 17.01 3.06 9.75
CA LYS A 43 16.11 3.81 10.64
C LYS A 43 15.62 5.06 9.92
N PRO A 44 14.33 5.11 9.51
CA PRO A 44 13.81 6.28 8.83
C PRO A 44 13.76 7.46 9.81
N LYS A 45 14.03 8.67 9.30
CA LYS A 45 13.89 9.92 10.07
C LYS A 45 12.44 10.29 10.40
N ARG A 46 11.48 9.65 9.74
CA ARG A 46 10.04 9.89 9.81
C ARG A 46 9.32 8.57 9.99
N SER A 47 8.24 8.57 10.76
CA SER A 47 7.39 7.39 10.89
C SER A 47 6.69 7.08 9.57
N VAL A 48 6.70 5.80 9.21
CA VAL A 48 5.98 5.26 8.06
C VAL A 48 4.87 4.36 8.58
N TYR A 49 3.63 4.66 8.22
CA TYR A 49 2.46 3.84 8.55
C TYR A 49 1.93 3.21 7.27
N LEU A 50 1.60 1.91 7.33
CA LEU A 50 0.81 1.27 6.29
C LEU A 50 -0.63 1.17 6.77
N SER A 51 -1.57 1.57 5.94
CA SER A 51 -3.01 1.43 6.20
C SER A 51 -3.65 0.53 5.15
N TYR A 52 -4.50 -0.38 5.60
CA TYR A 52 -5.27 -1.28 4.74
C TYR A 52 -6.75 -1.08 5.07
N GLY A 53 -7.49 -0.42 4.18
CA GLY A 53 -8.90 -0.10 4.37
C GLY A 53 -9.82 -0.91 3.46
N PRO A 54 -11.09 -1.08 3.85
CA PRO A 54 -12.12 -1.65 3.00
C PRO A 54 -12.72 -0.59 2.06
N ASP A 55 -13.68 -0.98 1.23
CA ASP A 55 -14.63 -0.07 0.56
C ASP A 55 -14.11 0.72 -0.65
N GLU A 56 -12.83 0.59 -1.01
CA GLU A 56 -12.17 1.30 -2.12
C GLU A 56 -13.01 1.25 -3.41
N GLU A 57 -13.26 0.02 -3.87
CA GLU A 57 -13.86 -0.31 -5.17
C GLU A 57 -15.32 0.17 -5.31
N ILE A 58 -15.93 0.66 -4.21
CA ILE A 58 -17.30 1.21 -4.20
C ILE A 58 -17.37 2.66 -3.73
N GLY A 59 -16.22 3.34 -3.63
CA GLY A 59 -16.13 4.79 -3.40
C GLY A 59 -15.46 5.20 -2.08
N GLY A 60 -15.16 4.25 -1.18
CA GLY A 60 -14.35 4.51 0.01
C GLY A 60 -15.05 5.29 1.14
N HIS A 61 -16.36 5.51 1.05
CA HIS A 61 -17.16 6.27 2.04
C HIS A 61 -17.12 5.63 3.43
N ASP A 62 -17.16 4.31 3.50
CA ASP A 62 -17.07 3.57 4.76
C ASP A 62 -15.62 3.16 5.11
N GLY A 63 -14.65 3.53 4.27
CA GLY A 63 -13.22 3.20 4.40
C GLY A 63 -12.34 4.44 4.60
N ALA A 64 -11.73 4.92 3.51
CA ALA A 64 -10.73 6.00 3.54
C ALA A 64 -11.31 7.31 4.08
N GLU A 65 -12.56 7.64 3.71
CA GLU A 65 -13.23 8.88 4.14
C GLU A 65 -13.36 8.92 5.66
N LYS A 66 -13.94 7.87 6.26
CA LYS A 66 -14.05 7.75 7.72
C LYS A 66 -12.71 7.72 8.43
N LEU A 67 -11.69 7.08 7.85
CA LEU A 67 -10.35 7.10 8.41
C LEU A 67 -9.81 8.53 8.44
N ALA A 68 -9.91 9.27 7.33
CA ALA A 68 -9.44 10.66 7.24
C ALA A 68 -10.12 11.60 8.24
N GLU A 69 -11.40 11.38 8.52
CA GLU A 69 -12.17 12.15 9.51
C GLU A 69 -11.85 11.76 10.97
N SER A 70 -11.28 10.58 11.20
CA SER A 70 -11.02 10.05 12.54
C SER A 70 -9.95 10.82 13.30
N ASP A 71 -10.08 10.87 14.63
CA ASP A 71 -9.04 11.43 15.51
C ASP A 71 -7.74 10.63 15.47
N VAL A 72 -7.82 9.33 15.16
CA VAL A 72 -6.66 8.46 14.95
C VAL A 72 -5.80 9.01 13.83
N PHE A 73 -6.38 9.26 12.65
CA PHE A 73 -5.64 9.77 11.49
C PHE A 73 -5.08 11.17 11.73
N LYS A 74 -5.87 12.07 12.34
CA LYS A 74 -5.40 13.41 12.72
C LYS A 74 -4.20 13.35 13.67
N GLY A 75 -4.20 12.41 14.63
CA GLY A 75 -3.10 12.20 15.56
C GLY A 75 -1.81 11.70 14.91
N LEU A 76 -1.88 11.05 13.74
CA LEU A 76 -0.71 10.57 13.01
C LEU A 76 0.15 11.72 12.45
N ASN A 77 -0.39 12.92 12.27
CA ASN A 77 0.31 14.07 11.67
C ASN A 77 0.98 13.71 10.32
N VAL A 78 0.19 13.05 9.46
CA VAL A 78 0.60 12.65 8.12
C VAL A 78 0.84 13.90 7.28
N GLY A 79 1.86 13.91 6.43
CA GLY A 79 1.87 14.88 5.33
C GLY A 79 2.34 14.38 3.98
N ILE A 80 2.69 13.11 3.83
CA ILE A 80 2.70 12.47 2.51
C ILE A 80 1.89 11.19 2.57
N VAL A 81 1.13 10.98 1.51
CA VAL A 81 0.22 9.86 1.30
C VAL A 81 0.63 9.26 -0.05
N LEU A 82 0.98 7.96 -0.10
CA LEU A 82 1.33 7.24 -1.32
C LEU A 82 0.31 6.13 -1.56
N ASP A 83 -0.22 6.05 -2.77
CA ASP A 83 -1.32 5.18 -3.12
C ASP A 83 -1.07 4.46 -4.46
N GLU A 84 -2.07 3.76 -4.98
CA GLU A 84 -2.03 3.17 -6.32
C GLU A 84 -1.76 4.18 -7.47
N GLY A 85 -1.41 3.63 -8.63
CA GLY A 85 -1.06 4.34 -9.86
C GLY A 85 -2.10 4.14 -10.97
N GLY A 86 -1.70 4.16 -12.26
CA GLY A 86 -2.65 4.18 -13.39
C GLY A 86 -3.62 2.98 -13.56
N SER A 87 -4.74 3.27 -14.24
CA SER A 87 -5.91 2.46 -14.66
C SER A 87 -6.38 1.39 -13.65
N LEU A 88 -7.28 1.63 -12.69
CA LEU A 88 -8.22 2.71 -12.42
C LEU A 88 -7.72 3.55 -11.22
N LEU A 89 -8.48 4.52 -10.75
CA LEU A 89 -8.10 5.47 -9.70
C LEU A 89 -9.17 5.41 -8.59
N MET A 90 -8.83 4.95 -7.39
CA MET A 90 -9.13 5.54 -6.07
C MET A 90 -8.49 4.73 -4.89
N VAL A 91 -8.61 5.20 -3.65
CA VAL A 91 -7.50 5.43 -2.68
C VAL A 91 -7.33 4.35 -1.59
N PHE A 92 -6.14 3.75 -1.35
CA PHE A 92 -5.61 3.43 0.00
C PHE A 92 -4.07 3.52 0.27
N PRO A 93 -3.61 4.18 1.37
CA PRO A 93 -2.25 4.73 1.35
C PRO A 93 -1.21 4.15 2.32
N THR A 94 0.06 4.33 1.92
CA THR A 94 1.19 4.49 2.85
C THR A 94 1.25 5.95 3.32
N PHE A 95 1.36 6.15 4.63
CA PHE A 95 1.46 7.47 5.24
C PHE A 95 2.86 7.74 5.76
N ILE A 96 3.40 8.92 5.46
CA ILE A 96 4.63 9.44 6.04
C ILE A 96 4.28 10.62 6.93
N ARG A 97 4.58 10.50 8.22
CA ARG A 97 4.45 11.59 9.20
C ARG A 97 5.57 12.60 9.03
N PHE A 98 5.25 13.90 9.12
CA PHE A 98 6.27 14.92 9.31
C PHE A 98 6.53 15.11 10.81
N GLY A 99 7.76 14.85 11.24
CA GLY A 99 8.21 14.97 12.63
C GLY A 99 9.49 14.17 12.85
N GLU A 100 10.23 14.45 13.92
CA GLU A 100 11.32 13.57 14.37
C GLU A 100 10.76 12.21 14.78
N ALA A 101 11.51 11.15 14.49
CA ALA A 101 11.23 9.83 15.02
C ALA A 101 11.53 9.84 16.53
N ASP A 102 10.58 9.38 17.34
CA ASP A 102 10.81 9.15 18.79
C ASP A 102 11.95 8.14 19.02
#